data_AF-A0A9D0YP66-F1
#
_entry.id   AF-A0A9D0YP66-F1
#
_cell.length_a   1.000
_cell.length_b   1.000
_cell.length_c   1.000
_cell.angle_alpha   90.00
_cell.angle_beta   90.00
_cell.angle_gamma   90.00
#
_symmetry.space_group_name_H-M   'P 1'
#
loop_
_entity.id
_entity.type
_entity.pdbx_description
1 polymer ?
#
loop_
_entity_poly.entity_id
_entity_poly.type
_entity_poly.pdbx_seq_one_letter_code
_entity_poly.pdbx_strand_id
1 'polypeptide(L)'
;MIGFGVYKDLNWEDLSLEYLYGLSDSNNVLAIKEIQRRTSLSIEEQKVGFGKHIGLLWIDLDISYLNWIISTMDPMSDKALLANEAIEYKKSIQDLDLIYDKQHTYEDDEVIIQYD
;
A
#
# COMPACT_ATOMS: atom_id res chain seq x y z
N MET A 1 6.01 -19.15 11.68
CA MET A 1 4.90 -19.70 12.48
C MET A 1 5.05 -19.31 13.94
N ILE A 2 3.95 -18.94 14.60
CA ILE A 2 3.91 -18.51 16.01
C ILE A 2 3.76 -19.73 16.93
N GLY A 3 4.56 -19.78 17.99
CA GLY A 3 4.60 -20.92 18.93
C GLY A 3 3.81 -20.73 20.22
N PHE A 4 3.02 -19.67 20.36
CA PHE A 4 2.40 -19.28 21.65
C PHE A 4 1.02 -18.63 21.51
N GLY A 5 0.26 -18.65 22.60
CA GLY A 5 -1.02 -17.93 22.73
C GLY A 5 -2.15 -18.45 21.83
N VAL A 6 -3.17 -17.62 21.64
CA VAL A 6 -4.34 -17.91 20.77
C VAL A 6 -4.01 -17.88 19.28
N TYR A 7 -2.81 -17.40 18.92
CA TYR A 7 -2.33 -17.32 17.54
C TYR A 7 -1.30 -18.41 17.20
N LYS A 8 -1.23 -19.46 18.02
CA LYS A 8 -0.38 -20.61 17.76
C LYS A 8 -0.68 -21.16 16.36
N ASP A 9 0.37 -21.49 15.62
CA ASP A 9 0.34 -22.04 14.27
C ASP A 9 -0.02 -21.04 13.15
N LEU A 10 -0.26 -19.76 13.45
CA LEU A 10 -0.39 -18.71 12.44
C LEU A 10 0.98 -18.20 11.95
N ASN A 11 1.02 -17.65 10.73
CA ASN A 11 2.20 -16.95 10.25
C ASN A 11 2.28 -15.53 10.81
N TRP A 12 3.50 -15.03 10.92
CA TRP A 12 3.75 -13.66 11.39
C TRP A 12 3.14 -12.62 10.45
N GLU A 13 3.05 -12.92 9.15
CA GLU A 13 2.41 -12.09 8.13
C GLU A 13 0.89 -11.98 8.27
N ASP A 14 0.25 -12.97 8.92
CA ASP A 14 -1.20 -13.02 9.10
C ASP A 14 -1.68 -12.22 10.32
N LEU A 15 -0.75 -11.79 11.19
CA LEU A 15 -1.07 -10.96 12.34
C LEU A 15 -1.38 -9.52 11.93
N SER A 16 -2.35 -8.91 12.63
CA SER A 16 -2.60 -7.48 12.53
C SER A 16 -1.42 -6.68 13.07
N LEU A 17 -1.21 -5.48 12.53
CA LEU A 17 -0.15 -4.58 13.00
C LEU A 17 -0.38 -4.18 14.45
N GLU A 18 -1.63 -3.98 14.89
CA GLU A 18 -1.94 -3.66 16.28
C GLU A 18 -1.51 -4.78 17.24
N TYR A 19 -1.69 -6.04 16.84
CA TYR A 19 -1.26 -7.15 17.65
C TYR A 19 0.27 -7.25 17.70
N LEU A 20 0.93 -7.03 16.57
CA LEU A 20 2.39 -6.96 16.50
C LEU A 20 2.94 -5.83 17.38
N TYR A 21 2.31 -4.65 17.39
CA TYR A 21 2.70 -3.54 18.27
C TYR A 21 2.55 -3.89 19.74
N GLY A 22 1.43 -4.51 20.13
CA GLY A 22 1.26 -4.99 21.50
C GLY A 22 2.33 -6.01 21.92
N LEU A 23 2.75 -6.87 20.99
CA LEU A 23 3.87 -7.80 21.22
C LEU A 23 5.22 -7.08 21.28
N SER A 24 5.46 -6.05 20.46
CA SER A 24 6.70 -5.26 20.49
C SER A 24 6.85 -4.48 21.79
N ASP A 25 5.76 -3.94 22.34
CA ASP A 25 5.76 -3.26 23.63
C ASP A 25 6.13 -4.20 24.78
N SER A 26 5.93 -5.50 24.57
CA SER A 26 6.38 -6.57 25.48
C SER A 26 7.79 -7.09 25.14
N ASN A 27 8.58 -6.34 24.36
CA ASN A 27 9.92 -6.68 23.87
C ASN A 27 9.99 -7.99 23.07
N ASN A 28 8.91 -8.37 22.37
CA ASN A 28 8.95 -9.54 21.49
C ASN A 28 9.78 -9.24 20.22
N VAL A 29 10.99 -9.79 20.17
CA VAL A 29 11.95 -9.57 19.07
C VAL A 29 11.40 -9.98 17.71
N LEU A 30 10.56 -11.02 17.65
CA LEU A 30 9.99 -11.48 16.38
C LEU A 30 8.93 -10.52 15.87
N ALA A 31 8.12 -9.95 16.77
CA ALA A 31 7.15 -8.91 16.40
C ALA A 31 7.85 -7.65 15.90
N ILE A 32 8.91 -7.21 16.58
CA ILE A 32 9.73 -6.05 16.17
C ILE A 32 10.30 -6.27 14.76
N LYS A 33 10.89 -7.45 14.50
CA LYS A 33 11.43 -7.78 13.18
C LYS A 33 10.38 -7.79 12.09
N GLU A 34 9.19 -8.32 12.38
CA GLU A 34 8.11 -8.36 11.40
C GLU A 34 7.56 -6.96 11.11
N ILE A 35 7.41 -6.09 12.12
CA ILE A 35 7.05 -4.68 11.91
C ILE A 35 8.08 -4.02 11.00
N GLN A 36 9.37 -4.12 11.34
CA GLN A 36 10.46 -3.54 10.55
C GLN A 36 10.45 -4.01 9.10
N ARG A 37 10.25 -5.32 8.88
CA ARG A 37 10.15 -5.91 7.54
C ARG A 37 8.99 -5.30 6.77
N ARG A 38 7.80 -5.19 7.36
CA ARG A 38 6.61 -4.63 6.71
C ARG A 38 6.78 -3.14 6.40
N THR A 39 7.34 -2.37 7.34
CA THR A 39 7.56 -0.93 7.16
C THR A 39 8.69 -0.61 6.17
N SER A 40 9.53 -1.59 5.82
CA SER A 40 10.57 -1.42 4.78
C SER A 40 10.09 -1.74 3.37
N LEU A 41 8.89 -2.29 3.21
CA LEU A 41 8.30 -2.58 1.90
C LEU A 41 7.83 -1.29 1.24
N SER A 42 7.89 -1.23 -0.08
CA SER A 42 7.25 -0.16 -0.84
C SER A 42 5.72 -0.30 -0.79
N ILE A 43 5.01 0.80 -1.04
CA ILE A 43 3.56 0.85 -0.88
C ILE A 43 2.80 -0.17 -1.73
N GLU A 44 3.33 -0.51 -2.91
CA GLU A 44 2.78 -1.53 -3.81
C GLU A 44 2.92 -2.97 -3.28
N GLU A 45 3.80 -3.20 -2.31
CA GLU A 45 3.99 -4.52 -1.67
C GLU A 45 3.32 -4.61 -0.29
N GLN A 46 2.89 -3.47 0.27
CA GLN A 46 2.31 -3.44 1.61
C GLN A 46 0.84 -3.88 1.63
N LYS A 47 0.53 -4.75 2.61
CA LYS A 47 -0.82 -5.28 2.84
C LYS A 47 -1.53 -4.58 3.99
N VAL A 48 -2.85 -4.49 3.88
CA VAL A 48 -3.74 -3.99 4.91
C VAL A 48 -3.80 -5.00 6.06
N GLY A 49 -3.51 -4.55 7.28
CA GLY A 49 -3.50 -5.38 8.49
C GLY A 49 -4.78 -5.34 9.32
N PHE A 50 -5.85 -4.69 8.86
CA PHE A 50 -7.05 -4.45 9.66
C PHE A 50 -8.37 -4.43 8.86
N GLY A 51 -9.49 -4.58 9.58
CA GLY A 51 -10.84 -4.42 9.04
C GLY A 51 -11.24 -5.50 8.03
N LYS A 52 -12.11 -5.15 7.09
CA LYS A 52 -12.66 -6.09 6.08
C LYS A 52 -11.71 -6.35 4.90
N HIS A 53 -10.65 -5.56 4.78
CA HIS A 53 -9.70 -5.61 3.66
C HIS A 53 -8.37 -6.25 4.06
N ILE A 54 -8.33 -6.98 5.18
CA ILE A 54 -7.10 -7.65 5.65
C ILE A 54 -6.49 -8.50 4.54
N GLY A 55 -5.18 -8.34 4.34
CA GLY A 55 -4.39 -9.10 3.38
C GLY A 55 -4.40 -8.56 1.94
N LEU A 56 -5.29 -7.61 1.61
CA LEU A 56 -5.24 -6.90 0.33
C LEU A 56 -4.11 -5.88 0.31
N LEU A 57 -3.60 -5.57 -0.89
CA LEU A 57 -2.62 -4.49 -1.04
C LEU A 57 -3.28 -3.13 -0.82
N TRP A 58 -2.53 -2.18 -0.28
CA TRP A 58 -3.00 -0.81 -0.12
C TRP A 58 -3.37 -0.17 -1.46
N ILE A 59 -2.58 -0.44 -2.50
CA ILE A 59 -2.80 0.07 -3.85
C ILE A 59 -4.01 -0.56 -4.55
N ASP A 60 -4.56 -1.66 -4.03
CA ASP A 60 -5.77 -2.29 -4.58
C ASP A 60 -7.06 -1.69 -4.00
N LEU A 61 -6.95 -0.86 -2.96
CA LEU A 61 -8.12 -0.25 -2.32
C LEU A 61 -8.70 0.88 -3.17
N ASP A 62 -10.03 1.02 -3.10
CA ASP A 62 -10.72 2.15 -3.72
C ASP A 62 -10.31 3.48 -3.07
N ILE A 63 -10.14 4.51 -3.90
CA ILE A 63 -9.79 5.87 -3.44
C ILE A 63 -10.79 6.38 -2.38
N SER A 64 -12.08 6.08 -2.53
CA SER A 64 -13.11 6.45 -1.55
C SER A 64 -12.87 5.82 -0.18
N TYR A 65 -12.40 4.57 -0.13
CA TYR A 65 -12.09 3.89 1.13
C TYR A 65 -10.79 4.42 1.75
N LEU A 66 -9.78 4.70 0.93
CA LEU A 66 -8.54 5.35 1.38
C LEU A 66 -8.82 6.73 1.99
N ASN A 67 -9.64 7.55 1.34
CA ASN A 67 -10.08 8.85 1.87
C ASN A 67 -10.87 8.70 3.17
N TRP A 68 -11.72 7.68 3.27
CA TRP A 68 -12.43 7.39 4.51
C TRP A 68 -11.46 7.09 5.66
N ILE A 69 -10.41 6.27 5.43
CA ILE A 69 -9.37 5.99 6.43
C ILE A 69 -8.71 7.31 6.88
N ILE A 70 -8.27 8.15 5.95
CA ILE A 70 -7.58 9.42 6.24
C ILE A 70 -8.48 10.35 7.07
N SER A 71 -9.78 10.40 6.76
CA SER A 71 -10.73 11.26 7.47
C SER A 71 -11.14 10.76 8.86
N THR A 72 -10.95 9.47 9.14
CA THR A 72 -11.47 8.82 10.37
C THR A 72 -10.36 8.51 11.37
N MET A 73 -9.14 8.26 10.90
CA MET A 73 -8.02 7.84 11.74
C MET A 73 -7.19 9.04 12.20
N ASP A 74 -6.37 8.84 13.24
CA ASP A 74 -5.36 9.81 13.63
C ASP A 74 -4.40 10.08 12.45
N PRO A 75 -4.13 11.35 12.08
CA PRO A 75 -3.27 11.69 10.94
C PRO A 75 -1.84 11.15 11.03
N MET A 76 -1.35 10.87 12.24
CA MET A 76 -0.03 10.31 12.50
C MET A 76 -0.04 8.78 12.66
N SER A 77 -1.22 8.15 12.53
CA SER A 77 -1.30 6.70 12.53
C SER A 77 -0.75 6.12 11.22
N ASP A 78 -0.10 4.95 11.32
CA ASP A 78 0.37 4.21 10.14
C ASP A 78 -0.73 4.02 9.09
N LYS A 79 -1.97 3.83 9.53
CA LYS A 79 -3.12 3.67 8.62
C LYS A 79 -3.37 4.91 7.77
N ALA A 80 -3.31 6.09 8.37
CA ALA A 80 -3.51 7.35 7.65
C ALA A 80 -2.31 7.65 6.73
N LEU A 81 -1.09 7.35 7.19
CA LEU A 81 0.13 7.53 6.39
C LEU A 81 0.13 6.63 5.16
N LEU A 82 -0.12 5.33 5.34
CA LEU A 82 -0.18 4.36 4.23
C LEU A 82 -1.35 4.63 3.28
N ALA A 83 -2.49 5.10 3.80
CA ALA A 83 -3.60 5.50 2.94
C ALA A 83 -3.24 6.70 2.06
N ASN A 84 -2.55 7.70 2.60
CA ASN A 84 -2.06 8.84 1.81
C ASN A 84 -1.04 8.39 0.77
N GLU A 85 -0.06 7.58 1.17
CA GLU A 85 0.96 7.07 0.25
C GLU A 85 0.36 6.27 -0.91
N ALA A 86 -0.65 5.43 -0.63
CA ALA A 86 -1.35 4.67 -1.66
C ALA A 86 -2.13 5.56 -2.66
N ILE A 87 -2.72 6.66 -2.17
CA ILE A 87 -3.37 7.65 -3.04
C ILE A 87 -2.35 8.34 -3.94
N GLU A 88 -1.22 8.77 -3.40
CA GLU A 88 -0.17 9.44 -4.19
C GLU A 88 0.44 8.49 -5.23
N TYR A 89 0.64 7.22 -4.87
CA TYR A 89 1.06 6.18 -5.81
C TYR A 89 0.05 5.98 -6.95
N LYS A 90 -1.25 5.91 -6.64
CA LYS A 90 -2.28 5.78 -7.67
C LYS A 90 -2.31 6.96 -8.64
N LYS A 91 -2.10 8.19 -8.14
CA LYS A 91 -2.04 9.39 -8.98
C LYS A 91 -0.83 9.38 -9.89
N SER A 92 0.34 8.98 -9.39
CA SER A 92 1.55 8.93 -10.21
C SER A 92 1.43 7.94 -11.38
N ILE A 93 0.75 6.80 -11.18
CA ILE A 93 0.44 5.87 -12.27
C ILE A 93 -0.51 6.50 -13.30
N GLN A 94 -1.58 7.16 -12.86
CA GLN A 94 -2.51 7.83 -13.78
C GLN A 94 -1.82 8.93 -14.60
N ASP A 95 -0.93 9.70 -13.97
CA ASP A 95 -0.16 10.73 -14.66
C ASP A 95 0.82 10.13 -15.69
N LEU A 96 1.41 8.96 -15.38
CA LEU A 96 2.25 8.23 -16.34
C LEU A 96 1.45 7.72 -17.53
N ASP A 97 0.27 7.14 -17.31
CA ASP A 97 -0.60 6.66 -18.38
C ASP A 97 -1.00 7.81 -19.33
N LEU A 98 -1.31 8.99 -18.78
CA LEU A 98 -1.62 10.19 -19.56
C LEU A 98 -0.43 10.73 -20.37
N ILE A 99 0.80 10.51 -19.92
CA ILE A 99 2.01 10.90 -20.66
C ILE A 99 2.23 9.95 -21.84
N TYR A 100 2.07 8.64 -21.63
CA TYR A 100 2.21 7.64 -22.68
C TYR A 100 1.16 7.81 -23.79
N ASP A 101 -0.10 8.03 -23.43
CA ASP A 101 -1.17 8.29 -24.41
C ASP A 101 -0.89 9.54 -25.24
N LYS A 102 -0.38 10.60 -24.61
CA LYS A 102 0.00 11.83 -25.32
C LYS A 102 1.13 11.59 -26.32
N GLN A 103 2.18 10.86 -25.95
CA GLN A 103 3.31 10.62 -26.86
C GLN A 103 2.91 9.81 -28.10
N HIS A 104 2.00 8.83 -27.97
CA HIS A 104 1.48 8.09 -29.13
C HIS A 104 0.57 8.92 -30.03
N THR A 105 -0.17 9.91 -29.52
CA THR A 105 -0.97 10.79 -30.38
C THR A 105 -0.15 11.78 -31.22
N TYR A 106 1.13 12.03 -30.90
CA TYR A 106 1.99 12.93 -31.68
C TYR A 106 2.83 12.22 -32.74
N GLU A 107 2.97 10.89 -32.70
CA GLU A 107 3.77 10.13 -33.67
C GLU A 107 2.97 9.70 -34.92
N ASP A 108 1.63 9.67 -34.86
CA ASP A 108 0.79 9.21 -35.98
C ASP A 108 0.38 10.31 -36.99
N ASP A 109 0.67 11.59 -36.73
CA ASP A 109 0.21 12.72 -37.55
C ASP A 109 1.28 13.35 -38.48
N GLU A 110 2.51 12.81 -38.56
CA GLU A 110 3.54 13.33 -39.48
C GLU A 110 3.97 12.33 -40.56
N VAL A 111 3.11 12.00 -41.54
CA VAL A 111 3.59 11.73 -42.92
C VAL A 111 2.53 12.11 -43.96
N ILE A 112 2.56 13.37 -44.43
CA ILE A 112 2.28 13.65 -45.84
C ILE A 112 3.39 14.58 -46.34
N ILE A 113 4.48 13.96 -46.80
CA ILE A 113 5.49 14.64 -47.60
C ILE A 113 4.94 14.66 -49.04
N GLN A 114 4.39 15.80 -49.47
CA GLN A 114 4.18 16.03 -50.91
C GLN A 114 5.51 16.41 -51.54
N TYR A 115 6.02 15.52 -52.40
CA TYR A 115 7.05 15.87 -53.38
C TYR A 115 6.37 16.24 -54.70
N ASP A 116 6.75 17.44 -55.17
CA ASP A 116 6.56 18.13 -56.46
C ASP A 116 5.15 18.56 -56.92
#